data_AF-A0A433TFK5-F1
#
_entry.id   AF-A0A433TFK5-F1
#
_cell.length_a   1.000
_cell.length_b   1.000
_cell.length_c   1.000
_cell.angle_alpha   90.00
_cell.angle_beta   90.00
_cell.angle_gamma   90.00
#
_symmetry.space_group_name_H-M   'P 1'
#
loop_
_entity.id
_entity.type
_entity.pdbx_description
1 polymer ?
#
loop_
_entity_poly.entity_id
_entity_poly.type
_entity_poly.pdbx_seq_one_letter_code
_entity_poly.pdbx_strand_id
1 'polypeptide(L)'
;MSQDVQRNSMANCKCAKCKSPLVDPVQLSACLHILCKSCITYVESVFLNNINCPKCGQENAKPSILNRISRIEHPKNPGRVTCDFDESHENALWNCFFCAKNFCSQCRSNHPLDHGDGISLLAPLRDIQLYGAQVEKLDVTTNNAIDNTDCSLGSSSGFLGSIGENCPMCGTNSCPHIDVLEKLHAPPEAEGTLCEFSSHKGCDGRPLPKNYFCLPCWKPVCGECSLKGDHKLHTSKNLENMKDHLRLMLCDLRKRVAILSAKAKRDREDQREVQDRLKEHAESVSKEMDRRKCKILEEVTRIFNMAVDDAEYQAKDIVRIYSKELEQTDGLCTFLDGLSSALELEVDENLNTAQYISVFNNIDKAESIVEEMRREVMNRSKPQEQRLVLCSLNMFSPCDKSVAAIGRECRQPLLSFSFKMNDEISFVHSIVVKGSDQCFISCQMISGRNYDAILHYQGECSNPVEKVIDVERGRYYISRMESGEIVASYSSENLNAIKYFESDKLLLEQGDFAEFDNTMQLQFEPRGIAATKQNTILLCVAVPQDKKGKVKRSPLGHRETSYLMLLSLQGKVLEEAQHIDTDTLSPNCVAVSDSGEICVCDPNNSTIAILDSKLKLKE
;
A
#
# COMPACT_ATOMS: atom_id res chain seq x y z
N MET A 1 -13.42 15.66 -14.68
CA MET A 1 -12.97 17.07 -14.67
C MET A 1 -11.97 17.24 -15.81
N SER A 2 -12.13 18.25 -16.68
CA SER A 2 -11.28 18.42 -17.88
C SER A 2 -9.89 18.97 -17.51
N GLN A 3 -8.88 18.65 -18.32
CA GLN A 3 -7.50 19.16 -18.22
C GLN A 3 -7.43 20.70 -18.16
N ASP A 4 -8.47 21.40 -18.62
CA ASP A 4 -8.59 22.86 -18.56
C ASP A 4 -8.80 23.40 -17.14
N VAL A 5 -9.38 22.62 -16.23
CA VAL A 5 -9.58 23.02 -14.83
C VAL A 5 -8.25 22.96 -14.04
N GLN A 6 -7.40 21.97 -14.33
CA GLN A 6 -6.05 21.88 -13.74
C GLN A 6 -5.11 22.98 -14.26
N ARG A 7 -5.20 23.32 -15.56
CA ARG A 7 -4.40 24.42 -16.13
C ARG A 7 -4.78 25.80 -15.56
N ASN A 8 -6.08 26.06 -15.34
CA ASN A 8 -6.51 27.34 -14.76
C ASN A 8 -6.21 27.48 -13.26
N SER A 9 -6.13 26.37 -12.52
CA SER A 9 -5.77 26.37 -11.09
C SER A 9 -4.29 26.68 -10.84
N MET A 10 -3.37 26.19 -11.68
CA MET A 10 -1.93 26.42 -11.51
C MET A 10 -1.41 27.73 -12.11
N ALA A 11 -2.17 28.38 -13.00
CA ALA A 11 -1.79 29.65 -13.63
C ALA A 11 -1.54 30.79 -12.61
N ASN A 12 -2.13 30.69 -11.41
CA ASN A 12 -1.97 31.66 -10.33
C ASN A 12 -0.90 31.29 -9.30
N CYS A 13 -0.30 30.09 -9.39
CA CYS A 13 0.70 29.64 -8.43
C CYS A 13 2.07 30.24 -8.75
N LYS A 14 2.62 31.00 -7.81
CA LYS A 14 3.94 31.65 -7.92
C LYS A 14 4.99 30.86 -7.14
N CYS A 15 6.17 30.72 -7.74
CA CYS A 15 7.34 30.12 -7.11
C CYS A 15 7.69 30.82 -5.80
N ALA A 16 7.90 30.04 -4.74
CA ALA A 16 8.26 30.54 -3.41
C ALA A 16 9.55 31.36 -3.40
N LYS A 17 10.47 31.09 -4.35
CA LYS A 17 11.74 31.79 -4.53
C LYS A 17 11.69 32.95 -5.53
N CYS A 18 11.51 32.66 -6.83
CA CYS A 18 11.61 33.66 -7.89
C CYS A 18 10.32 34.49 -8.10
N LYS A 19 9.24 34.18 -7.39
CA LYS A 19 7.91 34.84 -7.47
C LYS A 19 7.26 34.86 -8.87
N SER A 20 7.87 34.19 -9.85
CA SER A 20 7.33 33.98 -11.20
C SER A 20 6.34 32.81 -11.21
N PRO A 21 5.48 32.67 -12.24
CA PRO A 21 4.68 31.47 -12.44
C PRO A 21 5.54 30.20 -12.37
N LEU A 22 5.02 29.14 -11.76
CA LEU A 22 5.75 27.89 -11.58
C LEU A 22 6.09 27.23 -12.93
N VAL A 23 7.35 26.81 -13.09
CA VAL A 23 7.85 26.00 -14.21
C VAL A 23 8.54 24.79 -13.60
N ASP A 24 8.07 23.58 -13.93
CA ASP A 24 8.47 22.31 -13.30
C ASP A 24 8.43 22.38 -11.76
N PRO A 25 7.23 22.46 -11.16
CA PRO A 25 7.08 22.67 -9.73
C PRO A 25 7.66 21.51 -8.91
N VAL A 26 8.47 21.86 -7.91
CA VAL A 26 9.00 20.95 -6.88
C VAL A 26 8.51 21.45 -5.53
N GLN A 27 7.73 20.63 -4.85
CA GLN A 27 7.20 20.92 -3.51
C GLN A 27 8.22 20.56 -2.43
N LEU A 28 8.40 21.43 -1.45
CA LEU A 28 9.24 21.17 -0.29
C LEU A 28 8.53 20.28 0.73
N SER A 29 9.27 19.35 1.34
CA SER A 29 8.72 18.25 2.13
C SER A 29 8.04 18.64 3.45
N ALA A 30 8.49 19.72 4.10
CA ALA A 30 8.03 20.11 5.44
C ALA A 30 7.09 21.32 5.43
N CYS A 31 7.39 22.34 4.62
CA CYS A 31 6.60 23.58 4.59
C CYS A 31 5.61 23.65 3.42
N LEU A 32 5.62 22.65 2.53
CA LEU A 32 4.73 22.50 1.37
C LEU A 32 4.76 23.65 0.36
N HIS A 33 5.70 24.60 0.51
CA HIS A 33 5.93 25.65 -0.47
C HIS A 33 6.54 25.07 -1.76
N ILE A 34 6.11 25.61 -2.89
CA ILE A 34 6.46 25.10 -4.21
C ILE A 34 7.49 26.02 -4.87
N LEU A 35 8.57 25.45 -5.41
CA LEU A 35 9.62 26.13 -6.16
C LEU A 35 9.65 25.62 -7.60
N CYS A 36 10.20 26.40 -8.53
CA CYS A 36 10.58 25.86 -9.84
C CYS A 36 11.77 24.89 -9.71
N LYS A 37 11.89 23.92 -10.63
CA LYS A 37 13.03 22.97 -10.68
C LYS A 37 14.39 23.68 -10.69
N SER A 38 14.54 24.76 -11.47
CA SER A 38 15.77 25.57 -11.47
C SER A 38 16.02 26.28 -10.13
N CYS A 39 14.95 26.72 -9.47
CA CYS A 39 15.03 27.39 -8.18
C CYS A 39 15.46 26.42 -7.07
N ILE A 40 14.98 25.17 -7.09
CA ILE A 40 15.35 24.15 -6.12
C ILE A 40 16.78 23.67 -6.31
N THR A 41 17.25 23.45 -7.55
CA THR A 41 18.65 23.05 -7.82
C THR A 41 19.64 24.08 -7.27
N TYR A 42 19.37 25.37 -7.43
CA TYR A 42 20.20 26.41 -6.79
C TYR A 42 20.15 26.33 -5.26
N VAL A 43 18.98 26.08 -4.67
CA VAL A 43 18.90 25.98 -3.20
C VAL A 43 19.67 24.74 -2.73
N GLU A 44 19.58 23.62 -3.44
CA GLU A 44 20.35 22.40 -3.13
C GLU A 44 21.86 22.56 -3.28
N SER A 45 22.34 23.43 -4.19
CA SER A 45 23.78 23.69 -4.35
C SER A 45 24.37 24.57 -3.26
N VAL A 46 23.55 25.33 -2.54
CA VAL A 46 24.00 26.24 -1.46
C VAL A 46 24.09 25.52 -0.11
N PHE A 47 23.29 24.48 0.12
CA PHE A 47 23.24 23.77 1.40
C PHE A 47 23.69 22.33 1.26
N LEU A 48 24.41 21.77 2.24
CA LEU A 48 25.00 20.43 2.13
C LEU A 48 24.00 19.29 2.39
N ASN A 49 23.10 19.43 3.37
CA ASN A 49 22.25 18.32 3.85
C ASN A 49 20.74 18.57 3.72
N ASN A 50 20.27 19.71 4.24
CA ASN A 50 18.87 20.14 4.14
C ASN A 50 18.80 21.52 3.47
N ILE A 51 17.63 21.87 2.94
CA ILE A 51 17.39 23.14 2.27
C ILE A 51 16.40 23.99 3.06
N ASN A 52 16.78 25.24 3.33
CA ASN A 52 15.86 26.18 3.96
C ASN A 52 14.93 26.78 2.90
N CYS A 53 13.63 26.76 3.18
CA CYS A 53 12.63 27.33 2.30
C CYS A 53 12.90 28.84 2.15
N PRO A 54 13.08 29.37 0.93
CA PRO A 54 13.35 30.80 0.74
C PRO A 54 12.15 31.70 1.07
N LYS A 55 10.97 31.14 1.33
CA LYS A 55 9.77 31.90 1.71
C LYS A 55 9.53 31.94 3.21
N CYS A 56 9.65 30.81 3.91
CA CYS A 56 9.35 30.72 5.35
C CYS A 56 10.56 30.39 6.23
N GLY A 57 11.75 30.16 5.65
CA GLY A 57 12.95 29.79 6.39
C GLY A 57 12.96 28.36 6.94
N GLN A 58 11.83 27.64 6.90
CA GLN A 58 11.72 26.27 7.42
C GLN A 58 12.65 25.32 6.67
N GLU A 59 13.31 24.44 7.42
CA GLU A 59 14.22 23.42 6.91
C GLU A 59 13.44 22.27 6.25
N ASN A 60 13.89 21.83 5.08
CA ASN A 60 13.27 20.76 4.30
C ASN A 60 14.36 19.78 3.83
N ALA A 61 13.99 18.51 3.64
CA ALA A 61 14.92 17.52 3.10
C ALA A 61 15.26 17.85 1.63
N LYS A 62 16.50 17.58 1.22
CA LYS A 62 16.90 17.69 -0.19
C LYS A 62 16.10 16.72 -1.06
N PRO A 63 15.41 17.19 -2.11
CA PRO A 63 14.74 16.32 -3.07
C PRO A 63 15.68 15.24 -3.66
N SER A 64 16.95 15.55 -3.90
CA SER A 64 17.96 14.59 -4.37
C SER A 64 18.26 13.43 -3.40
N ILE A 65 18.20 13.66 -2.08
CA ILE A 65 18.40 12.61 -1.06
C ILE A 65 17.17 11.70 -0.98
N LEU A 66 15.98 12.30 -1.06
CA LEU A 66 14.72 11.55 -1.15
C LEU A 66 14.70 10.62 -2.38
N ASN A 67 15.36 11.01 -3.48
CA ASN A 67 15.52 10.18 -4.68
C ASN A 67 16.52 9.01 -4.53
N ARG A 68 17.59 9.14 -3.72
CA ARG A 68 18.55 8.03 -3.49
C ARG A 68 18.01 6.96 -2.54
N ILE A 69 17.35 7.43 -1.50
CA ILE A 69 16.71 6.58 -0.50
C ILE A 69 15.65 5.69 -1.12
N SER A 70 14.90 6.22 -2.08
CA SER A 70 13.92 5.47 -2.85
C SER A 70 14.56 4.45 -3.82
N ARG A 71 15.89 4.21 -3.74
CA ARG A 71 16.69 3.34 -4.62
C ARG A 71 16.45 3.59 -6.11
N ILE A 72 16.21 4.85 -6.48
CA ILE A 72 16.12 5.24 -7.90
C ILE A 72 17.50 5.10 -8.61
N GLU A 73 18.59 4.80 -7.89
CA GLU A 73 19.90 4.43 -8.47
C GLU A 73 20.50 3.14 -7.83
N HIS A 74 20.80 2.14 -8.67
CA HIS A 74 21.31 0.79 -8.32
C HIS A 74 22.86 0.70 -8.17
N PRO A 75 23.43 -0.01 -7.16
CA PRO A 75 24.83 -0.45 -7.16
C PRO A 75 25.02 -1.93 -7.62
N LYS A 76 26.25 -2.25 -8.09
CA LYS A 76 26.53 -3.17 -9.19
C LYS A 76 26.89 -4.67 -8.92
N ASN A 77 26.81 -5.27 -7.72
CA ASN A 77 27.02 -6.74 -7.57
C ASN A 77 26.66 -7.33 -6.17
N PRO A 78 25.73 -8.29 -6.05
CA PRO A 78 25.44 -9.07 -4.82
C PRO A 78 25.79 -10.57 -5.00
N GLY A 79 26.41 -11.28 -4.03
CA GLY A 79 26.48 -12.75 -4.22
C GLY A 79 27.08 -13.75 -3.22
N ARG A 80 28.04 -13.45 -2.33
CA ARG A 80 28.59 -14.50 -1.42
C ARG A 80 28.99 -13.96 -0.05
N VAL A 81 28.53 -14.62 1.01
CA VAL A 81 28.93 -14.38 2.40
C VAL A 81 29.67 -15.63 2.91
N THR A 82 30.92 -15.46 3.33
CA THR A 82 31.84 -16.53 3.74
C THR A 82 31.68 -16.91 5.22
N CYS A 83 32.10 -18.12 5.59
CA CYS A 83 32.10 -18.60 6.98
C CYS A 83 33.24 -17.97 7.79
N ASP A 84 32.93 -17.36 8.93
CA ASP A 84 33.87 -16.63 9.79
C ASP A 84 34.70 -17.54 10.71
N PHE A 85 34.43 -18.86 10.72
CA PHE A 85 35.19 -19.84 11.51
C PHE A 85 36.22 -20.60 10.67
N ASP A 86 35.98 -20.75 9.38
CA ASP A 86 36.89 -21.42 8.46
C ASP A 86 36.55 -21.00 7.02
N GLU A 87 37.47 -20.30 6.36
CA GLU A 87 37.30 -19.82 4.99
C GLU A 87 37.31 -20.95 3.95
N SER A 88 37.79 -22.14 4.31
CA SER A 88 37.81 -23.32 3.44
C SER A 88 36.48 -24.09 3.44
N HIS A 89 35.56 -23.75 4.35
CA HIS A 89 34.22 -24.34 4.41
C HIS A 89 33.25 -23.65 3.44
N GLU A 90 32.07 -24.27 3.26
CA GLU A 90 31.00 -23.72 2.42
C GLU A 90 30.51 -22.34 2.90
N ASN A 91 29.75 -21.64 2.05
CA ASN A 91 29.14 -20.35 2.38
C ASN A 91 28.42 -20.41 3.73
N ALA A 92 28.48 -19.32 4.48
CA ALA A 92 27.81 -19.28 5.74
C ALA A 92 26.29 -19.37 5.56
N LEU A 93 25.68 -20.26 6.34
CA LEU A 93 24.26 -20.57 6.29
C LEU A 93 23.52 -20.10 7.54
N TRP A 94 24.26 -19.66 8.57
CA TRP A 94 23.74 -19.11 9.81
C TRP A 94 24.54 -17.88 10.20
N ASN A 95 23.88 -16.91 10.82
CA ASN A 95 24.51 -15.80 11.50
C ASN A 95 24.05 -15.86 12.96
N CYS A 96 25.00 -15.95 13.89
CA CYS A 96 24.67 -15.79 15.29
C CYS A 96 24.46 -14.30 15.54
N PHE A 97 23.25 -13.97 15.94
CA PHE A 97 22.86 -12.60 16.22
C PHE A 97 23.66 -11.96 17.35
N PHE A 98 24.12 -12.78 18.30
CA PHE A 98 24.86 -12.31 19.47
C PHE A 98 26.34 -12.05 19.17
N CYS A 99 26.97 -12.82 18.29
CA CYS A 99 28.40 -12.65 17.99
C CYS A 99 28.66 -12.12 16.57
N ALA A 100 27.60 -11.91 15.77
CA ALA A 100 27.60 -11.49 14.38
C ALA A 100 28.43 -12.37 13.42
N LYS A 101 28.93 -13.51 13.90
CA LYS A 101 29.67 -14.45 13.07
C LYS A 101 28.71 -15.25 12.20
N ASN A 102 29.10 -15.36 10.95
CA ASN A 102 28.51 -16.19 9.94
C ASN A 102 29.18 -17.57 10.02
N PHE A 103 28.43 -18.66 10.14
CA PHE A 103 28.99 -20.00 10.17
C PHE A 103 28.23 -20.93 9.23
N CYS A 104 28.98 -21.86 8.65
CA CYS A 104 28.43 -22.96 7.87
C CYS A 104 27.85 -24.03 8.81
N SER A 105 27.26 -25.07 8.23
CA SER A 105 26.61 -26.18 8.95
C SER A 105 27.58 -26.92 9.85
N GLN A 106 28.83 -27.03 9.42
CA GLN A 106 29.89 -27.74 10.10
C GLN A 106 30.44 -26.94 11.31
N CYS A 107 30.47 -25.62 11.21
CA CYS A 107 30.97 -24.76 12.28
C CYS A 107 29.90 -24.40 13.33
N ARG A 108 28.62 -24.68 13.07
CA ARG A 108 27.51 -24.35 13.98
C ARG A 108 27.66 -25.00 15.36
N SER A 109 28.08 -26.26 15.43
CA SER A 109 28.24 -26.98 16.71
C SER A 109 29.41 -26.49 17.55
N ASN A 110 30.38 -25.80 16.93
CA ASN A 110 31.52 -25.19 17.62
C ASN A 110 31.21 -23.79 18.13
N HIS A 111 30.01 -23.27 17.82
CA HIS A 111 29.50 -22.04 18.40
C HIS A 111 28.99 -22.31 19.84
N PRO A 112 29.34 -21.49 20.84
CA PRO A 112 28.96 -21.75 22.24
C PRO A 112 27.45 -21.94 22.42
N LEU A 113 27.06 -22.97 23.17
CA LEU A 113 25.67 -23.40 23.39
C LEU A 113 24.83 -22.37 24.17
N ASP A 114 25.48 -21.44 24.86
CA ASP A 114 24.88 -20.42 25.72
C ASP A 114 24.07 -19.37 24.90
N HIS A 115 24.15 -19.43 23.57
CA HIS A 115 23.46 -18.55 22.62
C HIS A 115 22.26 -19.23 21.92
N GLY A 116 21.73 -20.31 22.51
CA GLY A 116 20.81 -21.28 21.90
C GLY A 116 19.69 -20.72 21.02
N ASP A 117 19.12 -19.57 21.37
CA ASP A 117 17.97 -18.98 20.67
C ASP A 117 18.33 -17.86 19.66
N GLY A 118 19.59 -17.42 19.59
CA GLY A 118 20.02 -16.31 18.71
C GLY A 118 20.79 -16.74 17.47
N ILE A 119 20.69 -18.00 17.07
CA ILE A 119 21.29 -18.48 15.82
C ILE A 119 20.24 -18.39 14.73
N SER A 120 20.34 -17.37 13.88
CA SER A 120 19.44 -17.20 12.74
C SER A 120 20.02 -17.87 11.50
N LEU A 121 19.18 -18.56 10.72
CA LEU A 121 19.57 -19.02 9.39
C LEU A 121 19.87 -17.78 8.51
N LEU A 122 21.06 -17.72 7.90
CA LEU A 122 21.35 -16.84 6.75
C LEU A 122 20.62 -17.34 5.49
N ALA A 123 20.24 -18.63 5.44
CA ALA A 123 19.33 -19.08 4.41
C ALA A 123 17.96 -18.42 4.64
N PRO A 124 17.37 -17.85 3.59
CA PRO A 124 16.27 -16.91 3.73
C PRO A 124 15.09 -17.59 4.41
N LEU A 125 14.65 -17.09 5.58
CA LEU A 125 13.21 -16.98 5.80
C LEU A 125 12.71 -16.16 4.61
N ARG A 126 12.01 -16.83 3.70
CA ARG A 126 11.60 -16.26 2.41
C ARG A 126 10.43 -15.33 2.61
N ASP A 127 10.64 -14.24 3.33
CA ASP A 127 9.70 -13.13 3.31
C ASP A 127 9.85 -12.46 1.95
N ILE A 128 8.97 -12.81 1.02
CA ILE A 128 8.92 -12.18 -0.28
C ILE A 128 8.14 -10.88 -0.13
N GLN A 129 8.82 -9.77 -0.39
CA GLN A 129 8.23 -8.44 -0.35
C GLN A 129 7.76 -8.03 -1.75
N LEU A 130 6.45 -7.84 -1.92
CA LEU A 130 5.86 -7.34 -3.17
C LEU A 130 5.52 -5.85 -3.02
N TYR A 131 5.66 -5.11 -4.13
CA TYR A 131 5.32 -3.69 -4.23
C TYR A 131 4.03 -3.55 -5.06
N GLY A 132 2.96 -2.99 -4.48
CA GLY A 132 1.67 -2.82 -5.17
C GLY A 132 1.44 -1.41 -5.73
N ALA A 133 0.74 -1.31 -6.86
CA ALA A 133 0.29 -0.03 -7.43
C ALA A 133 -0.92 0.54 -6.66
N GLN A 134 -0.95 1.87 -6.45
CA GLN A 134 -2.04 2.55 -5.75
C GLN A 134 -3.33 2.60 -6.59
N VAL A 135 -4.44 2.18 -6.00
CA VAL A 135 -5.81 2.36 -6.54
C VAL A 135 -6.39 3.65 -5.95
N GLU A 136 -6.82 4.57 -6.81
CA GLU A 136 -7.47 5.83 -6.43
C GLU A 136 -8.80 5.56 -5.71
N LYS A 137 -8.97 6.13 -4.50
CA LYS A 137 -10.25 6.15 -3.78
C LYS A 137 -11.03 7.41 -4.12
N LEU A 138 -12.31 7.23 -4.47
CA LEU A 138 -13.34 8.25 -4.60
C LEU A 138 -13.58 8.99 -3.27
N ASP A 139 -13.57 10.31 -3.34
CA ASP A 139 -14.04 11.21 -2.29
C ASP A 139 -15.58 11.29 -2.28
N VAL A 140 -16.19 11.06 -1.12
CA VAL A 140 -17.58 11.45 -0.83
C VAL A 140 -17.51 12.51 0.27
N THR A 141 -17.64 13.77 -0.13
CA THR A 141 -17.94 14.88 0.78
C THR A 141 -19.29 15.48 0.42
N THR A 142 -20.20 15.49 1.38
CA THR A 142 -21.17 16.59 1.53
C THR A 142 -21.54 16.74 3.00
N ASN A 143 -21.20 17.91 3.53
CA ASN A 143 -21.68 18.46 4.79
C ASN A 143 -23.18 18.78 4.71
N ASN A 144 -23.85 18.82 5.87
CA ASN A 144 -24.58 20.04 6.28
C ASN A 144 -24.82 20.04 7.79
N ALA A 145 -24.46 21.16 8.41
CA ALA A 145 -24.73 21.53 9.78
C ALA A 145 -26.23 21.89 9.93
N ILE A 146 -26.85 21.46 11.03
CA ILE A 146 -28.18 21.88 11.43
C ILE A 146 -28.03 22.68 12.72
N ASP A 147 -28.33 23.97 12.63
CA ASP A 147 -28.44 24.91 13.73
C ASP A 147 -29.63 24.58 14.64
N ASN A 148 -29.40 24.65 15.95
CA ASN A 148 -30.43 24.57 16.98
C ASN A 148 -31.09 25.95 17.14
N THR A 149 -32.38 26.05 16.85
CA THR A 149 -33.21 27.21 17.22
C THR A 149 -34.35 26.78 18.12
N ASP A 150 -34.31 27.28 19.36
CA ASP A 150 -35.31 27.05 20.41
C ASP A 150 -36.67 27.67 20.06
N CYS A 151 -37.75 26.91 20.27
CA CYS A 151 -39.13 27.33 20.05
C CYS A 151 -39.80 27.78 21.35
N SER A 152 -39.87 29.10 21.54
CA SER A 152 -40.73 29.75 22.53
C SER A 152 -42.19 29.79 22.01
N LEU A 153 -43.13 29.30 22.82
CA LEU A 153 -44.57 29.36 22.56
C LEU A 153 -45.09 30.80 22.70
N GLY A 154 -45.47 31.42 21.58
CA GLY A 154 -46.10 32.74 21.50
C GLY A 154 -47.32 32.76 20.57
N SER A 155 -48.46 33.09 21.16
CA SER A 155 -49.77 33.52 20.65
C SER A 155 -50.09 33.49 19.14
N SER A 156 -51.20 32.79 18.87
CA SER A 156 -51.95 32.62 17.64
C SER A 156 -52.35 33.91 16.90
N SER A 157 -51.78 34.16 15.71
CA SER A 157 -52.44 34.83 14.58
C SER A 157 -51.55 34.87 13.31
N GLY A 158 -51.09 33.70 12.83
CA GLY A 158 -50.27 33.66 11.61
C GLY A 158 -49.88 32.26 11.15
N PHE A 159 -50.84 31.35 10.97
CA PHE A 159 -50.53 29.97 10.58
C PHE A 159 -49.83 29.86 9.20
N LEU A 160 -50.05 30.85 8.31
CA LEU A 160 -49.36 30.94 7.01
C LEU A 160 -48.00 31.68 7.08
N GLY A 161 -47.65 32.31 8.21
CA GLY A 161 -46.36 32.99 8.36
C GLY A 161 -45.21 32.07 8.79
N SER A 162 -45.49 30.80 9.08
CA SER A 162 -44.49 29.85 9.62
C SER A 162 -44.31 28.60 8.76
N ILE A 163 -45.08 28.42 7.69
CA ILE A 163 -44.68 27.49 6.63
C ILE A 163 -43.56 28.22 5.93
N GLY A 164 -42.32 27.75 6.09
CA GLY A 164 -41.15 28.36 5.44
C GLY A 164 -41.42 28.54 3.94
N GLU A 165 -40.68 29.43 3.29
CA GLU A 165 -40.92 29.85 1.90
C GLU A 165 -41.06 28.67 0.90
N ASN A 166 -40.69 27.46 1.28
CA ASN A 166 -40.71 26.25 0.47
C ASN A 166 -41.70 25.19 0.98
N CYS A 167 -42.41 24.55 0.05
CA CYS A 167 -43.28 23.41 0.35
C CYS A 167 -42.50 22.28 1.02
N PRO A 168 -42.94 21.73 2.16
CA PRO A 168 -42.22 20.64 2.85
C PRO A 168 -42.21 19.32 2.07
N MET A 169 -43.06 19.17 1.05
CA MET A 169 -43.14 17.95 0.24
C MET A 169 -42.22 17.97 -0.98
N CYS A 170 -41.95 19.14 -1.55
CA CYS A 170 -41.21 19.25 -2.82
C CYS A 170 -40.16 20.38 -2.85
N GLY A 171 -40.02 21.14 -1.77
CA GLY A 171 -38.98 22.16 -1.61
C GLY A 171 -39.19 23.44 -2.43
N THR A 172 -40.31 23.60 -3.15
CA THR A 172 -40.58 24.78 -3.99
C THR A 172 -41.63 25.68 -3.36
N ASN A 173 -41.49 27.00 -3.57
CA ASN A 173 -42.37 28.05 -3.05
C ASN A 173 -43.71 28.21 -3.79
N SER A 174 -43.79 27.75 -5.04
CA SER A 174 -45.03 27.70 -5.83
C SER A 174 -45.21 26.28 -6.36
N CYS A 175 -46.14 25.54 -5.78
CA CYS A 175 -46.45 24.19 -6.23
C CYS A 175 -47.91 23.83 -5.94
N PRO A 176 -48.45 22.78 -6.59
CA PRO A 176 -49.83 22.36 -6.39
C PRO A 176 -50.20 22.05 -4.94
N HIS A 177 -49.24 21.65 -4.10
CA HIS A 177 -49.48 21.36 -2.69
C HIS A 177 -49.79 22.62 -1.87
N ILE A 178 -49.04 23.70 -2.10
CA ILE A 178 -49.27 25.00 -1.44
C ILE A 178 -50.58 25.58 -1.94
N ASP A 179 -50.83 25.56 -3.26
CA ASP A 179 -52.07 26.07 -3.85
C ASP A 179 -53.32 25.41 -3.25
N VAL A 180 -53.28 24.09 -3.03
CA VAL A 180 -54.39 23.34 -2.41
C VAL A 180 -54.57 23.75 -0.94
N LEU A 181 -53.48 23.93 -0.19
CA LEU A 181 -53.54 24.36 1.21
C LEU A 181 -54.09 25.78 1.33
N GLU A 182 -53.63 26.72 0.50
CA GLU A 182 -54.13 28.09 0.46
C GLU A 182 -55.64 28.12 0.14
N LYS A 183 -56.08 27.33 -0.85
CA LYS A 183 -57.51 27.20 -1.19
C LYS A 183 -58.35 26.60 -0.08
N LEU A 184 -57.80 25.67 0.71
CA LEU A 184 -58.49 25.07 1.86
C LEU A 184 -58.56 26.02 3.07
N HIS A 185 -57.62 26.97 3.17
CA HIS A 185 -57.58 27.99 4.22
C HIS A 185 -58.35 29.27 3.87
N ALA A 186 -58.53 29.57 2.59
CA ALA A 186 -59.38 30.66 2.14
C ALA A 186 -60.83 30.44 2.61
N PRO A 187 -61.54 31.51 3.03
CA PRO A 187 -62.98 31.40 3.27
C PRO A 187 -63.65 30.91 1.98
N PRO A 188 -64.68 30.05 2.06
CA PRO A 188 -65.37 29.57 0.86
C PRO A 188 -65.90 30.79 0.11
N GLU A 189 -65.40 30.98 -1.11
CA GLU A 189 -65.93 32.01 -1.99
C GLU A 189 -67.42 31.73 -2.18
N ALA A 190 -68.25 32.78 -2.08
CA ALA A 190 -69.67 32.66 -2.37
C ALA A 190 -69.83 32.43 -3.88
N GLU A 191 -69.60 31.20 -4.34
CA GLU A 191 -69.92 30.80 -5.69
C GLU A 191 -71.40 31.13 -5.94
N GLY A 192 -71.68 31.69 -7.12
CA GLY A 192 -73.04 32.08 -7.49
C GLY A 192 -74.01 30.92 -7.26
N THR A 193 -74.93 31.10 -6.32
CA THR A 193 -75.98 30.12 -5.98
C THR A 193 -76.99 29.94 -7.11
N LEU A 194 -76.89 30.77 -8.14
CA LEU A 194 -77.75 30.83 -9.30
C LEU A 194 -77.05 30.24 -10.53
N CYS A 195 -77.84 29.68 -11.44
CA CYS A 195 -77.34 29.13 -12.70
C CYS A 195 -76.74 30.22 -13.60
N GLU A 196 -75.59 29.93 -14.20
CA GLU A 196 -74.90 30.83 -15.12
C GLU A 196 -75.49 30.83 -16.54
N PHE A 197 -76.30 29.81 -16.88
CA PHE A 197 -76.95 29.73 -18.19
C PHE A 197 -78.14 30.69 -18.27
N SER A 198 -78.05 31.68 -19.14
CA SER A 198 -79.05 32.73 -19.34
C SER A 198 -80.44 32.21 -19.76
N SER A 199 -80.49 31.00 -20.34
CA SER A 199 -81.71 30.29 -20.72
C SER A 199 -82.42 29.57 -19.55
N HIS A 200 -81.75 29.39 -18.41
CA HIS A 200 -82.29 28.68 -17.26
C HIS A 200 -82.88 29.65 -16.23
N LYS A 201 -83.99 30.29 -16.60
CA LYS A 201 -84.72 31.24 -15.75
C LYS A 201 -86.05 30.67 -15.27
N GLY A 202 -86.47 31.05 -14.07
CA GLY A 202 -87.80 30.76 -13.55
C GLY A 202 -88.89 31.59 -14.25
N CYS A 203 -90.15 31.33 -13.92
CA CYS A 203 -91.30 32.08 -14.45
C CYS A 203 -91.26 33.58 -14.10
N ASP A 204 -90.47 33.96 -13.11
CA ASP A 204 -90.20 35.34 -12.67
C ASP A 204 -89.01 35.99 -13.40
N GLY A 205 -88.40 35.31 -14.37
CA GLY A 205 -87.26 35.78 -15.15
C GLY A 205 -85.91 35.74 -14.42
N ARG A 206 -85.85 35.22 -13.18
CA ARG A 206 -84.60 35.10 -12.41
C ARG A 206 -83.89 33.78 -12.72
N PRO A 207 -82.55 33.72 -12.75
CA PRO A 207 -81.85 32.47 -12.99
C PRO A 207 -82.18 31.43 -11.90
N LEU A 208 -82.31 30.17 -12.28
CA LEU A 208 -82.70 29.10 -11.36
C LEU A 208 -81.59 28.80 -10.35
N PRO A 209 -81.93 28.46 -9.09
CA PRO A 209 -80.95 28.08 -8.08
C PRO A 209 -80.28 26.73 -8.42
N LYS A 210 -78.99 26.61 -8.09
CA LYS A 210 -78.23 25.36 -8.18
C LYS A 210 -78.65 24.47 -7.00
N ASN A 211 -79.63 23.58 -7.19
CA ASN A 211 -80.19 22.70 -6.15
C ASN A 211 -79.69 21.24 -6.22
N TYR A 212 -78.97 20.87 -7.28
CA TYR A 212 -78.48 19.53 -7.52
C TYR A 212 -76.95 19.52 -7.63
N PHE A 213 -76.32 18.38 -7.39
CA PHE A 213 -74.88 18.17 -7.57
C PHE A 213 -74.66 17.06 -8.58
N CYS A 214 -73.92 17.37 -9.65
CA CYS A 214 -73.61 16.42 -10.70
C CYS A 214 -72.37 15.60 -10.30
N LEU A 215 -72.51 14.30 -10.02
CA LEU A 215 -71.41 13.47 -9.51
C LEU A 215 -70.24 13.33 -10.52
N PRO A 216 -70.47 13.07 -11.83
CA PRO A 216 -69.38 12.97 -12.80
C PRO A 216 -68.59 14.27 -13.04
N CYS A 217 -69.26 15.43 -12.91
CA CYS A 217 -68.63 16.75 -13.14
C CYS A 217 -68.15 17.43 -11.87
N TRP A 218 -68.46 16.85 -10.71
CA TRP A 218 -68.10 17.37 -9.39
C TRP A 218 -68.45 18.86 -9.16
N LYS A 219 -69.63 19.30 -9.62
CA LYS A 219 -70.09 20.69 -9.47
C LYS A 219 -71.60 20.82 -9.20
N PRO A 220 -72.03 21.88 -8.49
CA PRO A 220 -73.44 22.19 -8.29
C PRO A 220 -74.10 22.69 -9.59
N VAL A 221 -75.33 22.23 -9.86
CA VAL A 221 -76.11 22.52 -11.08
C VAL A 221 -77.58 22.80 -10.74
N CYS A 222 -78.28 23.57 -11.59
CA CYS A 222 -79.72 23.77 -11.44
C CYS A 222 -80.52 22.58 -12.01
N GLY A 223 -81.83 22.54 -11.74
CA GLY A 223 -82.72 21.47 -12.22
C GLY A 223 -82.76 21.35 -13.75
N GLU A 224 -82.79 22.46 -14.47
CA GLU A 224 -82.78 22.48 -15.95
C GLU A 224 -81.45 21.95 -16.52
N CYS A 225 -80.30 22.33 -15.94
CA CYS A 225 -78.99 21.78 -16.32
C CYS A 225 -78.94 20.25 -16.17
N SER A 226 -79.54 19.73 -15.10
CA SER A 226 -79.59 18.30 -14.79
C SER A 226 -80.54 17.51 -15.71
N LEU A 227 -81.60 18.13 -16.23
CA LEU A 227 -82.64 17.45 -17.01
C LEU A 227 -82.51 17.65 -18.53
N LYS A 228 -82.02 18.81 -18.96
CA LYS A 228 -82.05 19.23 -20.37
C LYS A 228 -80.72 19.77 -20.90
N GLY A 229 -79.81 20.19 -20.02
CA GLY A 229 -78.50 20.72 -20.39
C GLY A 229 -77.41 19.65 -20.50
N ASP A 230 -76.16 20.11 -20.47
CA ASP A 230 -74.94 19.29 -20.62
C ASP A 230 -74.78 18.18 -19.55
N HIS A 231 -75.59 18.21 -18.49
CA HIS A 231 -75.56 17.24 -17.39
C HIS A 231 -76.72 16.23 -17.45
N LYS A 232 -77.51 16.20 -18.53
CA LYS A 232 -78.70 15.34 -18.68
C LYS A 232 -78.44 13.85 -18.45
N LEU A 233 -77.27 13.37 -18.87
CA LEU A 233 -76.89 11.95 -18.77
C LEU A 233 -76.05 11.64 -17.51
N HIS A 234 -75.82 12.64 -16.67
CA HIS A 234 -75.00 12.48 -15.47
C HIS A 234 -75.87 12.21 -14.26
N THR A 235 -75.42 11.29 -13.41
CA THR A 235 -76.06 11.04 -12.12
C THR A 235 -75.96 12.29 -11.24
N SER A 236 -77.10 12.87 -10.90
CA SER A 236 -77.19 14.02 -10.00
C SER A 236 -77.88 13.64 -8.70
N LYS A 237 -77.49 14.31 -7.61
CA LYS A 237 -78.12 14.18 -6.29
C LYS A 237 -78.59 15.54 -5.81
N ASN A 238 -79.64 15.58 -5.00
CA ASN A 238 -80.05 16.82 -4.32
C ASN A 238 -78.89 17.30 -3.43
N LEU A 239 -78.59 18.60 -3.43
CA LEU A 239 -77.52 19.17 -2.62
C LEU A 239 -77.70 18.93 -1.12
N GLU A 240 -78.93 18.93 -0.61
CA GLU A 240 -79.19 18.66 0.81
C GLU A 240 -78.80 17.21 1.16
N ASN A 241 -79.01 16.26 0.24
CA ASN A 241 -78.58 14.87 0.41
C ASN A 241 -77.06 14.69 0.22
N MET A 242 -76.40 15.61 -0.50
CA MET A 242 -74.94 15.58 -0.70
C MET A 242 -74.18 16.17 0.48
N LYS A 243 -74.81 17.03 1.28
CA LYS A 243 -74.22 17.62 2.48
C LYS A 243 -73.73 16.55 3.46
N ASP A 244 -74.54 15.54 3.73
CA ASP A 244 -74.15 14.45 4.62
C ASP A 244 -73.09 13.54 3.99
N HIS A 245 -73.13 13.34 2.68
CA HIS A 245 -72.09 12.61 1.96
C HIS A 245 -70.72 13.32 2.02
N LEU A 246 -70.69 14.63 1.76
CA LEU A 246 -69.48 15.45 1.86
C LEU A 246 -68.95 15.51 3.30
N ARG A 247 -69.84 15.61 4.30
CA ARG A 247 -69.47 15.53 5.72
C ARG A 247 -68.80 14.21 6.05
N LEU A 248 -69.34 13.08 5.58
CA LEU A 248 -68.74 11.76 5.79
C LEU A 248 -67.38 11.65 5.10
N MET A 249 -67.25 12.11 3.85
CA MET A 249 -65.96 12.13 3.14
C MET A 249 -64.91 13.00 3.84
N LEU A 250 -65.30 14.19 4.33
CA LEU A 250 -64.40 15.05 5.10
C LEU A 250 -64.01 14.42 6.43
N CYS A 251 -64.94 13.73 7.10
CA CYS A 251 -64.65 12.99 8.33
C CYS A 251 -63.64 11.86 8.07
N ASP A 252 -63.83 11.09 7.00
CA ASP A 252 -62.90 10.04 6.59
C ASP A 252 -61.51 10.59 6.22
N LEU A 253 -61.45 11.68 5.45
CA LEU A 253 -60.20 12.35 5.12
C LEU A 253 -59.47 12.85 6.37
N ARG A 254 -60.20 13.45 7.32
CA ARG A 254 -59.64 13.87 8.62
C ARG A 254 -59.07 12.70 9.42
N LYS A 255 -59.74 11.55 9.43
CA LYS A 255 -59.22 10.33 10.07
C LYS A 255 -57.93 9.86 9.41
N ARG A 256 -57.87 9.82 8.08
CA ARG A 256 -56.65 9.43 7.33
C ARG A 256 -55.49 10.39 7.62
N VAL A 257 -55.75 11.70 7.60
CA VAL A 257 -54.74 12.72 7.96
C VAL A 257 -54.27 12.55 9.41
N ALA A 258 -55.17 12.26 10.36
CA ALA A 258 -54.80 12.02 11.75
C ALA A 258 -53.91 10.78 11.91
N ILE A 259 -54.19 9.69 11.19
CA ILE A 259 -53.35 8.48 11.19
C ILE A 259 -51.96 8.79 10.63
N LEU A 260 -51.88 9.49 9.49
CA LEU A 260 -50.61 9.88 8.89
C LEU A 260 -49.81 10.81 9.81
N SER A 261 -50.47 11.77 10.45
CA SER A 261 -49.83 12.67 11.42
C SER A 261 -49.30 11.91 12.64
N ALA A 262 -50.07 10.95 13.17
CA ALA A 262 -49.62 10.11 14.29
C ALA A 262 -48.43 9.23 13.90
N LYS A 263 -48.42 8.67 12.67
CA LYS A 263 -47.28 7.92 12.15
C LYS A 263 -46.04 8.82 12.02
N ALA A 264 -46.17 9.97 11.36
CA ALA A 264 -45.06 10.91 11.20
C ALA A 264 -44.46 11.38 12.54
N LYS A 265 -45.28 11.53 13.58
CA LYS A 265 -44.80 11.83 14.95
C LYS A 265 -44.00 10.68 15.56
N ARG A 266 -44.43 9.42 15.38
CA ARG A 266 -43.67 8.26 15.84
C ARG A 266 -42.36 8.11 15.09
N ASP A 267 -42.41 8.17 13.75
CA ASP A 267 -41.21 8.07 12.91
C ASP A 267 -40.18 9.16 13.28
N ARG A 268 -40.64 10.37 13.64
CA ARG A 268 -39.76 11.45 14.15
C ARG A 268 -39.11 11.11 15.49
N GLU A 269 -39.83 10.48 16.41
CA GLU A 269 -39.29 10.08 17.71
C GLU A 269 -38.29 8.93 17.56
N ASP A 270 -38.61 7.94 16.71
CA ASP A 270 -37.69 6.85 16.36
C ASP A 270 -36.40 7.39 15.73
N GLN A 271 -36.51 8.40 14.85
CA GLN A 271 -35.34 9.08 14.27
C GLN A 271 -34.50 9.82 15.32
N ARG A 272 -35.13 10.44 16.32
CA ARG A 272 -34.42 11.08 17.44
C ARG A 272 -33.68 10.06 18.28
N GLU A 273 -34.32 8.95 18.62
CA GLU A 273 -33.68 7.87 19.38
C GLU A 273 -32.48 7.29 18.62
N VAL A 274 -32.61 7.08 17.30
CA VAL A 274 -31.48 6.66 16.45
C VAL A 274 -30.36 7.70 16.47
N GLN A 275 -30.69 8.99 16.34
CA GLN A 275 -29.72 10.07 16.38
C GLN A 275 -28.96 10.11 17.71
N ASP A 276 -29.64 9.95 18.84
CA ASP A 276 -29.03 9.97 20.16
C ASP A 276 -28.14 8.75 20.40
N ARG A 277 -28.57 7.55 20.01
CA ARG A 277 -27.72 6.35 20.02
C ARG A 277 -26.47 6.50 19.16
N LEU A 278 -26.57 7.14 18.00
CA LEU A 278 -25.43 7.41 17.13
C LEU A 278 -24.44 8.41 17.77
N LYS A 279 -24.95 9.44 18.45
CA LYS A 279 -24.10 10.39 19.20
C LYS A 279 -23.36 9.68 20.34
N GLU A 280 -24.06 8.87 21.14
CA GLU A 280 -23.46 8.09 22.23
C GLU A 280 -22.38 7.13 21.70
N HIS A 281 -22.65 6.46 20.58
CA HIS A 281 -21.69 5.59 19.93
C HIS A 281 -20.45 6.36 19.45
N ALA A 282 -20.63 7.50 18.80
CA ALA A 282 -19.52 8.34 18.33
C ALA A 282 -18.64 8.82 19.51
N GLU A 283 -19.24 9.24 20.62
CA GLU A 283 -18.51 9.60 21.85
C GLU A 283 -17.77 8.40 22.45
N SER A 284 -18.39 7.22 22.47
CA SER A 284 -17.77 5.98 22.96
C SER A 284 -16.55 5.59 22.13
N VAL A 285 -16.66 5.64 20.80
CA VAL A 285 -15.56 5.37 19.87
C VAL A 285 -14.43 6.38 20.06
N SER A 286 -14.75 7.67 20.19
CA SER A 286 -13.75 8.71 20.44
C SER A 286 -12.97 8.44 21.74
N LYS A 287 -13.66 8.09 22.83
CA LYS A 287 -13.03 7.75 24.12
C LYS A 287 -12.11 6.54 24.02
N GLU A 288 -12.50 5.49 23.29
CA GLU A 288 -11.63 4.31 23.11
C GLU A 288 -10.43 4.60 22.21
N MET A 289 -10.60 5.42 21.17
CA MET A 289 -9.50 5.89 20.33
C MET A 289 -8.47 6.69 21.14
N ASP A 290 -8.92 7.60 21.99
CA ASP A 290 -8.04 8.35 22.89
C ASP A 290 -7.34 7.43 23.90
N ARG A 291 -8.06 6.45 24.47
CA ARG A 291 -7.47 5.44 25.36
C ARG A 291 -6.36 4.64 24.67
N ARG A 292 -6.57 4.20 23.43
CA ARG A 292 -5.56 3.48 22.63
C ARG A 292 -4.36 4.37 22.30
N LYS A 293 -4.61 5.64 21.95
CA LYS A 293 -3.55 6.63 21.72
C LYS A 293 -2.66 6.80 22.95
N CYS A 294 -3.24 6.94 24.14
CA CYS A 294 -2.47 7.04 25.38
C CYS A 294 -1.62 5.78 25.63
N LYS A 295 -2.18 4.58 25.46
CA LYS A 295 -1.41 3.33 25.62
C LYS A 295 -0.24 3.22 24.65
N ILE A 296 -0.44 3.63 23.40
CA ILE A 296 0.64 3.65 22.40
C ILE A 296 1.73 4.63 22.82
N LEU A 297 1.36 5.83 23.27
CA LEU A 297 2.33 6.83 23.74
C LEU A 297 3.10 6.36 24.98
N GLU A 298 2.44 5.74 25.95
CA GLU A 298 3.08 5.17 27.14
C GLU A 298 4.10 4.10 26.75
N GLU A 299 3.73 3.18 25.87
CA GLU A 299 4.60 2.09 25.44
C GLU A 299 5.79 2.60 24.60
N VAL A 300 5.55 3.53 23.67
CA VAL A 300 6.63 4.17 22.89
C VAL A 300 7.58 4.94 23.81
N THR A 301 7.05 5.65 24.81
CA THR A 301 7.87 6.38 25.79
C THR A 301 8.71 5.42 26.63
N ARG A 302 8.12 4.29 27.07
CA ARG A 302 8.81 3.25 27.83
C ARG A 302 9.98 2.65 27.03
N ILE A 303 9.73 2.28 25.77
CA ILE A 303 10.76 1.72 24.86
C ILE A 303 11.85 2.77 24.62
N PHE A 304 11.49 4.04 24.41
CA PHE A 304 12.45 5.13 24.23
C PHE A 304 13.33 5.35 25.46
N ASN A 305 12.79 5.27 26.67
CA ASN A 305 13.59 5.43 27.89
C ASN A 305 14.55 4.26 28.09
N MET A 306 14.11 3.02 27.86
CA MET A 306 15.00 1.84 27.91
C MET A 306 16.17 1.96 26.92
N ALA A 307 15.89 2.54 25.76
CA ALA A 307 16.86 2.84 24.73
C ALA A 307 17.90 3.89 25.13
N VAL A 308 17.45 4.95 25.82
CA VAL A 308 18.35 5.97 26.39
C VAL A 308 19.24 5.34 27.46
N ASP A 309 18.68 4.54 28.35
CA ASP A 309 19.42 3.86 29.41
C ASP A 309 20.50 2.93 28.85
N ASP A 310 20.20 2.18 27.78
CA ASP A 310 21.17 1.31 27.13
C ASP A 310 22.28 2.10 26.41
N ALA A 311 21.93 3.21 25.75
CA ALA A 311 22.91 4.11 25.14
C ALA A 311 23.88 4.69 26.18
N GLU A 312 23.38 5.09 27.35
CA GLU A 312 24.21 5.55 28.46
C GLU A 312 25.12 4.45 29.00
N TYR A 313 24.63 3.21 29.08
CA TYR A 313 25.43 2.07 29.52
C TYR A 313 26.57 1.79 28.55
N GLN A 314 26.29 1.73 27.24
CA GLN A 314 27.30 1.58 26.20
C GLN A 314 28.33 2.71 26.22
N ALA A 315 27.92 3.95 26.50
CA ALA A 315 28.83 5.09 26.60
C ALA A 315 29.86 4.88 27.70
N LYS A 316 29.38 4.45 28.87
CA LYS A 316 30.22 4.18 30.05
C LYS A 316 31.19 3.03 29.76
N ASP A 317 30.76 2.01 29.03
CA ASP A 317 31.62 0.88 28.69
C ASP A 317 32.74 1.24 27.71
N ILE A 318 32.42 2.01 26.65
CA ILE A 318 33.41 2.52 25.70
C ILE A 318 34.47 3.35 26.44
N VAL A 319 34.04 4.30 27.28
CA VAL A 319 34.96 5.12 28.08
C VAL A 319 35.86 4.25 28.94
N ARG A 320 35.32 3.23 29.61
CA ARG A 320 36.08 2.29 30.42
C ARG A 320 37.15 1.53 29.62
N ILE A 321 36.83 1.09 28.40
CA ILE A 321 37.78 0.41 27.51
C ILE A 321 38.94 1.34 27.15
N TYR A 322 38.64 2.57 26.70
CA TYR A 322 39.68 3.55 26.35
C TYR A 322 40.56 3.92 27.53
N SER A 323 39.98 4.10 28.72
CA SER A 323 40.77 4.38 29.93
C SER A 323 41.78 3.27 30.21
N LYS A 324 41.38 2.00 30.08
CA LYS A 324 42.27 0.85 30.28
C LYS A 324 43.39 0.78 29.23
N GLU A 325 43.07 1.02 27.96
CA GLU A 325 44.09 1.04 26.89
C GLU A 325 45.08 2.19 27.06
N LEU A 326 44.62 3.35 27.53
CA LEU A 326 45.46 4.50 27.84
C LEU A 326 46.43 4.17 28.98
N GLU A 327 45.93 3.61 30.09
CA GLU A 327 46.78 3.17 31.22
C GLU A 327 47.87 2.18 30.77
N GLN A 328 47.53 1.24 29.90
CA GLN A 328 48.50 0.29 29.35
C GLN A 328 49.53 0.96 28.43
N THR A 329 49.14 2.00 27.72
CA THR A 329 50.04 2.76 26.82
C THR A 329 50.98 3.64 27.62
N ASP A 330 50.48 4.31 28.65
CA ASP A 330 51.28 5.08 29.60
C ASP A 330 52.31 4.18 30.32
N GLY A 331 51.91 2.96 30.69
CA GLY A 331 52.82 1.97 31.26
C GLY A 331 53.95 1.55 30.30
N LEU A 332 53.64 1.38 29.01
CA LEU A 332 54.63 1.07 27.98
C LEU A 332 55.60 2.25 27.74
N CYS A 333 55.08 3.48 27.66
CA CYS A 333 55.90 4.68 27.55
C CYS A 333 56.88 4.79 28.72
N THR A 334 56.38 4.61 29.95
CA THR A 334 57.21 4.64 31.16
C THR A 334 58.34 3.59 31.12
N PHE A 335 58.06 2.39 30.61
CA PHE A 335 59.06 1.35 30.43
C PHE A 335 60.13 1.74 29.38
N LEU A 336 59.71 2.30 28.24
CA LEU A 336 60.61 2.74 27.18
C LEU A 336 61.53 3.88 27.65
N ASP A 337 61.00 4.83 28.42
CA ASP A 337 61.79 5.91 29.03
C ASP A 337 62.84 5.36 29.99
N GLY A 338 62.48 4.34 30.80
CA GLY A 338 63.41 3.63 31.67
C GLY A 338 64.50 2.88 30.91
N LEU A 339 64.15 2.19 29.81
CA LEU A 339 65.11 1.50 28.95
C LEU A 339 66.07 2.48 28.28
N SER A 340 65.55 3.60 27.74
CA SER A 340 66.37 4.65 27.15
C SER A 340 67.39 5.19 28.15
N SER A 341 66.95 5.48 29.38
CA SER A 341 67.82 5.96 30.45
C SER A 341 68.91 4.94 30.83
N ALA A 342 68.59 3.64 30.81
CA ALA A 342 69.55 2.58 31.11
C ALA A 342 70.60 2.35 30.00
N LEU A 343 70.30 2.74 28.76
CA LEU A 343 71.18 2.61 27.60
C LEU A 343 72.18 3.78 27.45
N GLU A 344 72.02 4.87 28.20
CA GLU A 344 72.96 6.01 28.25
C GLU A 344 74.26 5.71 29.03
N LEU A 345 74.71 4.45 29.04
CA LEU A 345 75.96 4.05 29.71
C LEU A 345 77.17 4.54 28.90
N GLU A 346 77.98 5.42 29.49
CA GLU A 346 79.30 5.77 28.96
C GLU A 346 80.24 4.56 29.08
N VAL A 347 80.74 4.07 27.95
CA VAL A 347 81.69 2.96 27.90
C VAL A 347 83.09 3.51 28.19
N ASP A 348 83.64 3.19 29.36
CA ASP A 348 85.02 3.54 29.73
C ASP A 348 86.02 2.90 28.74
N GLU A 349 86.95 3.69 28.21
CA GLU A 349 87.97 3.22 27.25
C GLU A 349 88.95 2.21 27.86
N ASN A 350 88.96 2.05 29.19
CA ASN A 350 89.88 1.16 29.91
C ASN A 350 89.31 -0.23 30.24
N LEU A 351 88.19 -0.64 29.63
CA LEU A 351 87.59 -1.96 29.91
C LEU A 351 88.50 -3.11 29.44
N ASN A 352 88.61 -4.14 30.27
CA ASN A 352 89.31 -5.36 29.89
C ASN A 352 88.44 -6.23 28.95
N THR A 353 89.05 -7.19 28.26
CA THR A 353 88.39 -8.04 27.27
C THR A 353 87.15 -8.76 27.80
N ALA A 354 87.15 -9.20 29.07
CA ALA A 354 86.01 -9.88 29.67
C ALA A 354 84.82 -8.93 29.89
N GLN A 355 85.08 -7.67 30.24
CA GLN A 355 84.06 -6.64 30.37
C GLN A 355 83.47 -6.24 29.02
N TYR A 356 84.28 -6.13 27.96
CA TYR A 356 83.78 -5.93 26.60
C TYR A 356 82.83 -7.06 26.17
N ILE A 357 83.20 -8.32 26.41
CA ILE A 357 82.34 -9.48 26.10
C ILE A 357 81.01 -9.39 26.88
N SER A 358 81.04 -8.94 28.14
CA SER A 358 79.82 -8.72 28.94
C SER A 358 78.93 -7.62 28.37
N VAL A 359 79.52 -6.51 27.91
CA VAL A 359 78.79 -5.41 27.25
C VAL A 359 78.15 -5.90 25.95
N PHE A 360 78.90 -6.59 25.09
CA PHE A 360 78.37 -7.17 23.84
C PHE A 360 77.20 -8.14 24.09
N ASN A 361 77.32 -9.04 25.08
CA ASN A 361 76.23 -9.97 25.42
C ASN A 361 74.98 -9.26 25.97
N ASN A 362 75.11 -8.05 26.52
CA ASN A 362 73.98 -7.26 26.98
C ASN A 362 73.37 -6.41 25.86
N ILE A 363 74.16 -6.00 24.87
CA ILE A 363 73.67 -5.34 23.65
C ILE A 363 72.71 -6.26 22.89
N ASP A 364 73.09 -7.53 22.67
CA ASP A 364 72.22 -8.50 21.99
C ASP A 364 70.87 -8.67 22.71
N LYS A 365 70.88 -8.63 24.05
CA LYS A 365 69.65 -8.69 24.86
C LYS A 365 68.83 -7.41 24.75
N ALA A 366 69.48 -6.25 24.73
CA ALA A 366 68.81 -4.96 24.55
C ALA A 366 68.16 -4.86 23.16
N GLU A 367 68.86 -5.27 22.11
CA GLU A 367 68.31 -5.34 20.75
C GLU A 367 67.10 -6.27 20.67
N SER A 368 67.17 -7.44 21.32
CA SER A 368 66.03 -8.37 21.41
C SER A 368 64.82 -7.72 22.09
N ILE A 369 65.02 -6.97 23.18
CA ILE A 369 63.95 -6.26 23.90
C ILE A 369 63.39 -5.13 23.03
N VAL A 370 64.24 -4.36 22.34
CA VAL A 370 63.81 -3.27 21.45
C VAL A 370 62.96 -3.80 20.30
N GLU A 371 63.32 -4.93 19.69
CA GLU A 371 62.52 -5.54 18.62
C GLU A 371 61.23 -6.21 19.12
N GLU A 372 61.19 -6.68 20.38
CA GLU A 372 59.94 -7.06 21.03
C GLU A 372 59.03 -5.85 21.27
N MET A 373 59.57 -4.75 21.79
CA MET A 373 58.85 -3.51 22.01
C MET A 373 58.37 -2.87 20.72
N ARG A 374 59.19 -2.91 19.66
CA ARG A 374 58.80 -2.43 18.32
C ARG A 374 57.61 -3.23 17.79
N ARG A 375 57.62 -4.56 17.95
CA ARG A 375 56.46 -5.39 17.61
C ARG A 375 55.24 -5.03 18.45
N GLU A 376 55.41 -4.81 19.74
CA GLU A 376 54.30 -4.44 20.64
C GLU A 376 53.70 -3.06 20.29
N VAL A 377 54.53 -2.06 20.00
CA VAL A 377 54.10 -0.73 19.54
C VAL A 377 53.41 -0.80 18.18
N MET A 378 53.92 -1.63 17.26
CA MET A 378 53.31 -1.84 15.94
C MET A 378 52.01 -2.64 16.01
N ASN A 379 51.88 -3.56 16.97
CA ASN A 379 50.68 -4.34 17.24
C ASN A 379 49.60 -3.50 17.94
N ARG A 380 49.99 -2.47 18.68
CA ARG A 380 49.08 -1.45 19.20
C ARG A 380 48.66 -0.52 18.07
N SER A 381 47.66 -0.97 17.33
CA SER A 381 47.00 -0.20 16.28
C SER A 381 46.57 1.17 16.79
N LYS A 382 46.60 2.20 15.93
CA LYS A 382 46.00 3.51 16.22
C LYS A 382 44.59 3.29 16.78
N PRO A 383 44.22 3.94 17.91
CA PRO A 383 42.91 3.78 18.50
C PRO A 383 41.85 4.02 17.43
N GLN A 384 41.05 3.00 17.16
CA GLN A 384 39.92 3.14 16.25
C GLN A 384 38.85 3.92 16.99
N GLU A 385 38.52 5.13 16.53
CA GLU A 385 37.51 5.97 17.15
C GLU A 385 36.14 5.26 17.14
N GLN A 386 35.69 4.79 18.31
CA GLN A 386 34.36 4.23 18.52
C GLN A 386 33.43 5.36 18.96
N ARG A 387 32.34 5.56 18.22
CA ARG A 387 31.30 6.53 18.54
C ARG A 387 29.99 5.79 18.79
N LEU A 388 29.26 6.27 19.80
CA LEU A 388 27.85 5.92 19.94
C LEU A 388 27.07 6.51 18.78
N VAL A 389 26.34 5.66 18.09
CA VAL A 389 25.44 6.06 17.03
C VAL A 389 24.03 5.69 17.45
N LEU A 390 23.21 6.71 17.63
CA LEU A 390 21.77 6.53 17.82
C LEU A 390 21.20 6.01 16.50
N CYS A 391 20.58 4.83 16.53
CA CYS A 391 19.86 4.34 15.38
C CYS A 391 18.69 5.27 15.09
N SER A 392 18.42 5.53 13.81
CA SER A 392 17.19 6.23 13.43
C SER A 392 15.98 5.42 13.90
N LEU A 393 15.16 5.99 14.79
CA LEU A 393 13.93 5.37 15.30
C LEU A 393 12.96 5.08 14.14
N ASN A 394 12.93 3.82 13.69
CA ASN A 394 11.90 3.31 12.79
C ASN A 394 10.65 3.01 13.62
N MET A 395 9.63 3.87 13.56
CA MET A 395 8.42 3.81 14.41
C MET A 395 7.54 2.55 14.27
N PHE A 396 7.85 1.61 13.37
CA PHE A 396 6.93 0.52 12.99
C PHE A 396 7.44 -0.91 13.20
N SER A 397 8.55 -1.10 13.90
CA SER A 397 8.97 -2.45 14.34
C SER A 397 8.92 -2.52 15.87
N PRO A 398 8.28 -3.52 16.50
CA PRO A 398 8.59 -3.84 17.88
C PRO A 398 10.08 -4.20 17.92
N CYS A 399 10.85 -3.40 18.66
CA CYS A 399 12.31 -3.45 18.59
C CYS A 399 12.83 -4.34 19.72
N ASP A 400 13.23 -5.58 19.39
CA ASP A 400 14.03 -6.44 20.29
C ASP A 400 15.52 -6.06 20.29
N LYS A 401 15.90 -4.93 19.66
CA LYS A 401 17.27 -4.44 19.62
C LYS A 401 17.41 -3.11 20.34
N SER A 402 18.54 -2.92 21.00
CA SER A 402 18.96 -1.61 21.51
C SER A 402 18.88 -0.53 20.44
N VAL A 403 18.42 0.66 20.84
CA VAL A 403 18.30 1.86 19.99
C VAL A 403 19.66 2.55 19.78
N ALA A 404 20.70 2.12 20.49
CA ALA A 404 22.07 2.52 20.24
C ALA A 404 22.91 1.31 19.83
N ALA A 405 23.66 1.45 18.75
CA ALA A 405 24.64 0.45 18.34
C ALA A 405 25.91 1.15 17.85
N ILE A 406 27.06 0.55 18.10
CA ILE A 406 28.35 1.02 17.58
C ILE A 406 28.38 0.72 16.07
N GLY A 407 28.37 1.73 15.18
CA GLY A 407 28.27 1.50 13.72
C GLY A 407 28.36 2.74 12.80
N ARG A 408 28.15 2.57 11.47
CA ARG A 408 28.08 3.62 10.42
C ARG A 408 26.72 3.60 9.68
N GLU A 409 26.17 4.79 9.41
CA GLU A 409 24.77 5.05 9.00
C GLU A 409 24.43 4.66 7.53
N CYS A 410 23.28 4.04 7.28
CA CYS A 410 22.67 3.86 5.94
C CYS A 410 21.15 4.11 6.00
N ARG A 411 20.60 4.86 5.03
CA ARG A 411 19.23 5.41 5.07
C ARG A 411 18.25 4.76 4.07
N GLN A 412 17.18 4.24 4.66
CA GLN A 412 15.75 4.22 4.29
C GLN A 412 15.13 3.22 3.27
N PRO A 413 13.80 2.91 3.41
CA PRO A 413 13.08 1.78 2.79
C PRO A 413 11.90 2.19 1.85
N LEU A 414 11.30 1.20 1.16
CA LEU A 414 10.07 1.29 0.37
C LEU A 414 9.02 0.26 0.85
N LEU A 415 7.73 0.62 0.74
CA LEU A 415 6.52 -0.13 1.14
C LEU A 415 6.51 -1.59 0.69
N SER A 416 6.43 -2.53 1.62
CA SER A 416 6.38 -3.97 1.34
C SER A 416 5.11 -4.62 1.86
N PHE A 417 4.57 -5.56 1.09
CA PHE A 417 3.68 -6.60 1.59
C PHE A 417 4.53 -7.81 1.98
N SER A 418 4.46 -8.28 3.22
CA SER A 418 5.15 -9.49 3.68
C SER A 418 4.15 -10.61 3.95
N PHE A 419 4.47 -11.82 3.50
CA PHE A 419 3.78 -13.04 3.87
C PHE A 419 4.80 -14.07 4.33
N LYS A 420 4.46 -14.79 5.41
CA LYS A 420 5.31 -15.86 5.93
C LYS A 420 5.15 -17.07 5.03
N MET A 421 6.24 -17.49 4.41
CA MET A 421 6.29 -18.73 3.66
C MET A 421 6.35 -19.91 4.63
N ASN A 422 5.54 -20.93 4.37
CA ASN A 422 5.60 -22.19 5.09
C ASN A 422 6.98 -22.85 4.89
N ASP A 423 7.49 -23.53 5.92
CA ASP A 423 8.71 -24.35 5.89
C ASP A 423 8.64 -25.48 4.85
N GLU A 424 7.47 -25.71 4.24
CA GLU A 424 7.26 -26.65 3.15
C GLU A 424 7.60 -26.09 1.75
N ILE A 425 7.96 -24.81 1.58
CA ILE A 425 8.21 -24.22 0.26
C ILE A 425 9.72 -24.18 -0.06
N SER A 426 10.17 -24.86 -1.11
CA SER A 426 11.58 -24.98 -1.52
C SER A 426 12.03 -23.95 -2.56
N PHE A 427 11.13 -23.36 -3.35
CA PHE A 427 11.46 -22.26 -4.27
C PHE A 427 10.20 -21.54 -4.76
N VAL A 428 10.25 -20.24 -5.10
CA VAL A 428 9.12 -19.53 -5.73
C VAL A 428 9.45 -19.24 -7.18
N HIS A 429 8.59 -19.72 -8.08
CA HIS A 429 8.74 -19.57 -9.53
C HIS A 429 8.16 -18.26 -10.02
N SER A 430 6.95 -17.91 -9.56
CA SER A 430 6.24 -16.71 -10.03
C SER A 430 5.15 -16.30 -9.05
N ILE A 431 4.83 -15.01 -9.08
CA ILE A 431 3.82 -14.41 -8.19
C ILE A 431 2.89 -13.52 -9.01
N VAL A 432 1.60 -13.66 -8.77
CA VAL A 432 0.55 -12.83 -9.36
C VAL A 432 -0.21 -12.12 -8.25
N VAL A 433 -0.22 -10.80 -8.27
CA VAL A 433 -1.01 -9.99 -7.33
C VAL A 433 -2.44 -9.81 -7.88
N LYS A 434 -3.45 -10.23 -7.11
CA LYS A 434 -4.87 -10.12 -7.48
C LYS A 434 -5.49 -8.81 -6.97
N GLY A 435 -5.13 -8.38 -5.76
CA GLY A 435 -5.65 -7.18 -5.09
C GLY A 435 -4.67 -6.61 -4.07
N SER A 436 -5.16 -5.75 -3.16
CA SER A 436 -4.34 -5.11 -2.13
C SER A 436 -3.78 -6.06 -1.06
N ASP A 437 -4.35 -7.26 -0.95
CA ASP A 437 -4.09 -8.23 0.10
C ASP A 437 -4.11 -9.68 -0.42
N GLN A 438 -4.24 -9.87 -1.74
CA GLN A 438 -4.40 -11.19 -2.35
C GLN A 438 -3.35 -11.45 -3.42
N CYS A 439 -2.72 -12.63 -3.38
CA CYS A 439 -1.81 -13.08 -4.43
C CYS A 439 -1.86 -14.59 -4.66
N PHE A 440 -1.45 -15.00 -5.86
CA PHE A 440 -1.14 -16.38 -6.20
C PHE A 440 0.37 -16.55 -6.29
N ILE A 441 0.87 -17.65 -5.74
CA ILE A 441 2.30 -17.97 -5.73
C ILE A 441 2.45 -19.35 -6.35
N SER A 442 3.16 -19.44 -7.46
CA SER A 442 3.62 -20.74 -7.95
C SER A 442 4.98 -21.04 -7.34
N CYS A 443 5.09 -22.19 -6.68
CA CYS A 443 6.28 -22.55 -5.92
C CYS A 443 6.55 -24.05 -5.93
N GLN A 444 7.81 -24.43 -5.76
CA GLN A 444 8.24 -25.80 -5.54
C GLN A 444 8.10 -26.15 -4.05
N MET A 445 7.59 -27.34 -3.73
CA MET A 445 7.43 -27.83 -2.35
C MET A 445 8.59 -28.75 -1.92
N ILE A 446 8.94 -28.71 -0.62
CA ILE A 446 10.01 -29.50 0.04
C ILE A 446 9.59 -30.95 0.27
N SER A 447 8.29 -31.22 0.45
CA SER A 447 7.81 -32.59 0.70
C SER A 447 8.29 -33.51 -0.43
N GLY A 448 8.84 -34.69 -0.06
CA GLY A 448 9.88 -35.46 -0.77
C GLY A 448 9.60 -36.00 -2.18
N ARG A 449 8.72 -35.36 -2.96
CA ARG A 449 8.48 -35.60 -4.38
C ARG A 449 8.70 -34.36 -5.27
N ASN A 450 9.19 -33.23 -4.74
CA ASN A 450 9.55 -32.03 -5.51
C ASN A 450 8.49 -31.61 -6.55
N TYR A 451 7.20 -31.63 -6.18
CA TYR A 451 6.16 -31.13 -7.08
C TYR A 451 5.94 -29.63 -6.83
N ASP A 452 5.59 -28.89 -7.88
CA ASP A 452 5.15 -27.51 -7.70
C ASP A 452 3.69 -27.48 -7.23
N ALA A 453 3.37 -26.45 -6.46
CA ALA A 453 2.02 -26.07 -6.06
C ALA A 453 1.72 -24.65 -6.52
N ILE A 454 0.44 -24.31 -6.58
CA ILE A 454 -0.03 -22.92 -6.66
C ILE A 454 -0.72 -22.61 -5.33
N LEU A 455 -0.22 -21.61 -4.62
CA LEU A 455 -0.76 -21.16 -3.35
C LEU A 455 -1.64 -19.93 -3.59
N HIS A 456 -2.80 -19.88 -2.96
CA HIS A 456 -3.59 -18.66 -2.85
C HIS A 456 -3.40 -18.07 -1.46
N TYR A 457 -2.90 -16.85 -1.42
CA TYR A 457 -2.69 -16.09 -0.20
C TYR A 457 -3.68 -14.94 -0.12
N GLN A 458 -4.39 -14.83 1.01
CA GLN A 458 -5.31 -13.74 1.32
C GLN A 458 -4.98 -13.13 2.69
N GLY A 459 -4.74 -11.83 2.72
CA GLY A 459 -4.11 -11.11 3.83
C GLY A 459 -5.05 -10.54 4.90
N GLU A 460 -6.35 -10.80 4.85
CA GLU A 460 -7.28 -10.31 5.87
C GLU A 460 -7.22 -11.12 7.19
N CYS A 461 -7.01 -10.39 8.29
CA CYS A 461 -7.24 -10.78 9.70
C CYS A 461 -6.25 -11.76 10.37
N SER A 462 -5.22 -11.24 11.03
CA SER A 462 -4.44 -11.84 12.16
C SER A 462 -3.79 -13.23 11.98
N ASN A 463 -4.20 -14.01 10.99
CA ASN A 463 -3.76 -15.34 10.61
C ASN A 463 -3.99 -15.47 9.10
N PRO A 464 -2.96 -15.30 8.25
CA PRO A 464 -3.12 -15.47 6.82
C PRO A 464 -3.61 -16.88 6.52
N VAL A 465 -4.69 -16.97 5.74
CA VAL A 465 -5.20 -18.27 5.29
C VAL A 465 -4.45 -18.63 4.03
N GLU A 466 -3.44 -19.49 4.19
CA GLU A 466 -2.81 -20.16 3.06
C GLU A 466 -3.74 -21.27 2.57
N LYS A 467 -4.28 -21.12 1.35
CA LYS A 467 -5.01 -22.20 0.69
C LYS A 467 -4.12 -22.77 -0.40
N VAL A 468 -3.64 -23.99 -0.17
CA VAL A 468 -2.94 -24.77 -1.20
C VAL A 468 -3.97 -25.17 -2.26
N ILE A 469 -3.73 -24.76 -3.50
CA ILE A 469 -4.51 -25.23 -4.65
C ILE A 469 -3.76 -26.45 -5.18
N ASP A 470 -4.39 -27.62 -5.06
CA ASP A 470 -3.82 -28.84 -5.62
C ASP A 470 -3.88 -28.76 -7.14
N VAL A 471 -2.74 -28.99 -7.79
CA VAL A 471 -2.55 -28.88 -9.23
C VAL A 471 -1.88 -30.14 -9.75
N GLU A 472 -2.10 -30.46 -11.03
CA GLU A 472 -1.42 -31.61 -11.66
C GLU A 472 0.10 -31.47 -11.49
N ARG A 473 0.78 -32.55 -11.09
CA ARG A 473 2.24 -32.52 -10.86
C ARG A 473 3.00 -32.04 -12.07
N GLY A 474 3.83 -31.02 -11.88
CA GLY A 474 4.74 -30.48 -12.88
C GLY A 474 5.30 -29.15 -12.42
N ARG A 475 5.99 -28.43 -13.30
CA ARG A 475 6.45 -27.08 -13.08
C ARG A 475 5.45 -26.06 -13.59
N TYR A 476 5.13 -25.06 -12.77
CA TYR A 476 4.24 -23.97 -13.17
C TYR A 476 4.95 -22.62 -13.15
N TYR A 477 4.63 -21.79 -14.13
CA TYR A 477 4.82 -20.35 -14.06
C TYR A 477 3.49 -19.70 -14.35
N ILE A 478 3.10 -18.69 -13.57
CA ILE A 478 1.80 -18.03 -13.67
C ILE A 478 1.96 -16.56 -14.04
N SER A 479 1.01 -16.04 -14.81
CA SER A 479 0.87 -14.64 -15.14
C SER A 479 -0.61 -14.25 -15.20
N ARG A 480 -0.89 -12.94 -15.09
CA ARG A 480 -2.25 -12.39 -15.08
C ARG A 480 -2.50 -11.60 -16.35
N MET A 481 -3.59 -11.90 -17.02
CA MET A 481 -4.08 -11.13 -18.16
C MET A 481 -4.77 -9.84 -17.70
N GLU A 482 -4.91 -8.88 -18.62
CA GLU A 482 -5.59 -7.61 -18.33
C GLU A 482 -7.05 -7.81 -17.90
N SER A 483 -7.70 -8.85 -18.43
CA SER A 483 -9.04 -9.30 -18.05
C SER A 483 -9.14 -9.88 -16.62
N GLY A 484 -8.01 -10.16 -15.97
CA GLY A 484 -7.95 -10.73 -14.62
C GLY A 484 -7.74 -12.24 -14.58
N GLU A 485 -7.87 -12.91 -15.72
CA GLU A 485 -7.68 -14.36 -15.86
C GLU A 485 -6.21 -14.74 -15.67
N ILE A 486 -5.97 -15.95 -15.17
CA ILE A 486 -4.62 -16.48 -14.92
C ILE A 486 -4.23 -17.39 -16.06
N VAL A 487 -3.08 -17.13 -16.65
CA VAL A 487 -2.44 -18.02 -17.62
C VAL A 487 -1.23 -18.66 -16.97
N ALA A 488 -1.05 -19.96 -17.18
CA ALA A 488 0.08 -20.70 -16.67
C ALA A 488 0.83 -21.42 -17.78
N SER A 489 2.15 -21.39 -17.74
CA SER A 489 2.94 -22.38 -18.47
C SER A 489 3.18 -23.58 -17.57
N TYR A 490 3.08 -24.77 -18.14
CA TYR A 490 3.17 -26.06 -17.46
C TYR A 490 4.22 -26.94 -18.12
N SER A 491 5.04 -27.61 -17.31
CA SER A 491 6.05 -28.56 -17.76
C SER A 491 6.06 -29.82 -16.90
N SER A 492 6.09 -30.99 -17.52
CA SER A 492 6.27 -32.28 -16.86
C SER A 492 7.07 -33.21 -17.77
N GLU A 493 7.42 -34.40 -17.29
CA GLU A 493 8.15 -35.39 -18.08
C GLU A 493 7.44 -35.74 -19.41
N ASN A 494 6.10 -35.68 -19.43
CA ASN A 494 5.29 -36.16 -20.56
C ASN A 494 4.56 -35.04 -21.31
N LEU A 495 4.44 -33.86 -20.70
CA LEU A 495 3.60 -32.79 -21.23
C LEU A 495 4.19 -31.41 -20.90
N ASN A 496 4.42 -30.64 -21.95
CA ASN A 496 4.60 -29.19 -21.87
C ASN A 496 3.33 -28.54 -22.43
N ALA A 497 2.76 -27.57 -21.73
CA ALA A 497 1.52 -26.94 -22.16
C ALA A 497 1.39 -25.49 -21.68
N ILE A 498 0.49 -24.76 -22.32
CA ILE A 498 -0.11 -23.55 -21.77
C ILE A 498 -1.49 -23.93 -21.26
N LYS A 499 -1.73 -23.53 -20.02
CA LYS A 499 -2.91 -23.81 -19.24
C LYS A 499 -3.62 -22.49 -18.92
N TYR A 500 -4.93 -22.48 -19.04
CA TYR A 500 -5.75 -21.30 -18.77
C TYR A 500 -6.62 -21.50 -17.53
N PHE A 501 -6.84 -20.41 -16.79
CA PHE A 501 -7.68 -20.43 -15.61
C PHE A 501 -8.54 -19.17 -15.49
N GLU A 502 -9.86 -19.35 -15.48
CA GLU A 502 -10.83 -18.30 -15.21
C GLU A 502 -10.84 -17.96 -13.70
N SER A 503 -10.37 -16.76 -13.35
CA SER A 503 -10.09 -16.32 -11.96
C SER A 503 -11.25 -16.45 -10.98
N ASP A 504 -12.49 -16.47 -11.49
CA ASP A 504 -13.71 -16.50 -10.67
C ASP A 504 -14.06 -17.91 -10.19
N LYS A 505 -13.48 -18.94 -10.80
CA LYS A 505 -13.67 -20.36 -10.41
C LYS A 505 -12.70 -20.82 -9.31
N LEU A 506 -11.73 -20.00 -8.90
CA LEU A 506 -10.73 -20.37 -7.87
C LEU A 506 -11.26 -20.33 -6.42
N LEU A 507 -12.48 -19.81 -6.23
CA LEU A 507 -13.15 -19.78 -4.94
C LEU A 507 -13.91 -21.07 -4.61
N LEU A 508 -13.66 -22.17 -5.34
CA LEU A 508 -14.27 -23.47 -5.06
C LEU A 508 -14.09 -23.88 -3.59
N GLU A 509 -15.16 -24.40 -3.00
CA GLU A 509 -15.21 -24.89 -1.63
C GLU A 509 -14.12 -25.96 -1.40
N GLN A 510 -13.64 -26.13 -0.17
CA GLN A 510 -12.52 -27.00 0.16
C GLN A 510 -12.68 -28.42 -0.40
N GLY A 511 -11.81 -28.85 -1.32
CA GLY A 511 -11.66 -30.25 -1.71
C GLY A 511 -11.53 -30.55 -3.21
N ASP A 512 -11.90 -29.62 -4.09
CA ASP A 512 -11.84 -29.86 -5.54
C ASP A 512 -10.52 -29.39 -6.16
N PHE A 513 -9.96 -30.20 -7.07
CA PHE A 513 -8.79 -29.85 -7.87
C PHE A 513 -9.13 -28.69 -8.79
N ALA A 514 -8.26 -27.68 -8.85
CA ALA A 514 -8.38 -26.63 -9.85
C ALA A 514 -8.04 -27.23 -11.22
N GLU A 515 -9.06 -27.56 -12.01
CA GLU A 515 -8.87 -27.97 -13.40
C GLU A 515 -8.49 -26.75 -14.23
N PHE A 516 -7.26 -26.75 -14.73
CA PHE A 516 -6.83 -25.81 -15.76
C PHE A 516 -7.21 -26.37 -17.13
N ASP A 517 -7.84 -25.55 -17.96
CA ASP A 517 -8.14 -25.93 -19.34
C ASP A 517 -6.84 -25.92 -20.15
N ASN A 518 -6.48 -27.08 -20.70
CA ASN A 518 -5.35 -27.21 -21.61
C ASN A 518 -5.63 -26.44 -22.90
N THR A 519 -4.92 -25.35 -23.12
CA THR A 519 -5.14 -24.47 -24.28
C THR A 519 -4.22 -24.84 -25.43
N MET A 520 -2.96 -25.22 -25.13
CA MET A 520 -1.95 -25.49 -26.14
C MET A 520 -0.90 -26.47 -25.62
N GLN A 521 -0.55 -27.49 -26.41
CA GLN A 521 0.61 -28.34 -26.13
C GLN A 521 1.88 -27.73 -26.75
N LEU A 522 2.93 -27.63 -25.95
CA LEU A 522 4.22 -27.08 -26.35
C LEU A 522 5.18 -28.21 -26.73
N GLN A 523 6.02 -27.96 -27.72
CA GLN A 523 7.07 -28.91 -28.12
C GLN A 523 8.31 -28.84 -27.22
N PHE A 524 8.46 -27.73 -26.50
CA PHE A 524 9.65 -27.37 -25.72
C PHE A 524 9.26 -27.03 -24.28
N GLU A 525 10.20 -27.20 -23.34
CA GLU A 525 9.98 -26.91 -21.93
C GLU A 525 9.83 -25.40 -21.71
N PRO A 526 8.70 -24.90 -21.16
CA PRO A 526 8.60 -23.51 -20.75
C PRO A 526 9.43 -23.23 -19.49
N ARG A 527 10.10 -22.07 -19.48
CA ARG A 527 10.93 -21.55 -18.39
C ARG A 527 10.37 -20.28 -17.75
N GLY A 528 9.43 -19.61 -18.42
CA GLY A 528 8.75 -18.43 -17.90
C GLY A 528 7.59 -18.02 -18.79
N ILE A 529 6.63 -17.31 -18.22
CA ILE A 529 5.44 -16.81 -18.92
C ILE A 529 5.10 -15.40 -18.44
N ALA A 530 4.68 -14.54 -19.37
CA ALA A 530 4.09 -13.25 -19.06
C ALA A 530 2.91 -12.97 -20.00
N ALA A 531 1.86 -12.35 -19.49
CA ALA A 531 0.78 -11.83 -20.31
C ALA A 531 1.04 -10.36 -20.65
N THR A 532 0.73 -10.00 -21.89
CA THR A 532 0.75 -8.62 -22.38
C THR A 532 -0.63 -7.96 -22.21
N LYS A 533 -0.69 -6.63 -22.30
CA LYS A 533 -1.96 -5.87 -22.32
C LYS A 533 -2.85 -6.22 -23.52
N GLN A 534 -2.26 -6.59 -24.65
CA GLN A 534 -3.01 -7.01 -25.83
C GLN A 534 -3.57 -8.43 -25.70
N ASN A 535 -3.58 -9.01 -24.50
CA ASN A 535 -3.98 -10.39 -24.25
C ASN A 535 -3.22 -11.39 -25.14
N THR A 536 -1.94 -11.12 -25.40
CA THR A 536 -0.99 -12.08 -25.97
C THR A 536 -0.09 -12.64 -24.88
N ILE A 537 0.41 -13.86 -25.09
CA ILE A 537 1.23 -14.60 -24.14
C ILE A 537 2.66 -14.57 -24.62
N LEU A 538 3.57 -14.07 -23.79
CA LEU A 538 5.00 -14.15 -24.02
C LEU A 538 5.56 -15.33 -23.23
N LEU A 539 6.21 -16.23 -23.94
CA LEU A 539 6.70 -17.49 -23.39
C LEU A 539 8.21 -17.60 -23.60
N CYS A 540 8.93 -17.94 -22.54
CA CYS A 540 10.32 -18.34 -22.62
C CYS A 540 10.40 -19.87 -22.67
N VAL A 541 11.01 -20.45 -23.70
CA VAL A 541 11.12 -21.91 -23.87
C VAL A 541 12.56 -22.37 -24.05
N ALA A 542 12.91 -23.51 -23.46
CA ALA A 542 14.23 -24.14 -23.62
C ALA A 542 14.23 -25.07 -24.84
N VAL A 543 15.05 -24.73 -25.83
CA VAL A 543 15.22 -25.51 -27.07
C VAL A 543 16.56 -26.26 -27.01
N PRO A 544 16.56 -27.61 -27.05
CA PRO A 544 17.79 -28.38 -27.07
C PRO A 544 18.52 -28.22 -28.42
N GLN A 545 19.79 -27.85 -28.37
CA GLN A 545 20.66 -27.77 -29.55
C GLN A 545 21.60 -28.97 -29.65
N ASP A 546 21.78 -29.50 -30.86
CA ASP A 546 22.86 -30.44 -31.12
C ASP A 546 24.23 -29.73 -31.17
N LYS A 547 25.33 -30.50 -31.17
CA LYS A 547 26.70 -29.95 -31.22
C LYS A 547 26.99 -29.09 -32.47
N LYS A 548 26.09 -29.10 -33.47
CA LYS A 548 26.19 -28.32 -34.70
C LYS A 548 25.19 -27.15 -34.72
N GLY A 549 24.56 -26.81 -33.58
CA GLY A 549 23.56 -25.75 -33.47
C GLY A 549 22.24 -26.06 -34.16
N LYS A 550 22.00 -27.31 -34.59
CA LYS A 550 20.72 -27.72 -35.17
C LYS A 550 19.80 -28.22 -34.05
N VAL A 551 18.55 -27.78 -34.09
CA VAL A 551 17.51 -28.23 -33.17
C VAL A 551 17.33 -29.74 -33.31
N LYS A 552 17.65 -30.50 -32.26
CA LYS A 552 17.37 -31.94 -32.18
C LYS A 552 16.71 -32.25 -30.84
N ARG A 553 15.65 -33.05 -30.89
CA ARG A 553 15.10 -33.71 -29.70
C ARG A 553 16.14 -34.72 -29.20
N SER A 554 16.84 -34.41 -28.11
CA SER A 554 17.84 -35.31 -27.52
C SER A 554 17.67 -35.39 -26.01
N PRO A 555 17.70 -36.59 -25.41
CA PRO A 555 17.62 -36.76 -23.97
C PRO A 555 19.01 -36.67 -23.34
N LEU A 556 19.19 -35.65 -22.49
CA LEU A 556 20.31 -35.41 -21.56
C LEU A 556 21.68 -35.00 -22.16
N GLY A 557 22.14 -33.80 -21.77
CA GLY A 557 23.55 -33.37 -21.89
C GLY A 557 23.85 -32.34 -22.99
N HIS A 558 22.84 -31.77 -23.63
CA HIS A 558 23.01 -30.78 -24.68
C HIS A 558 22.93 -29.35 -24.15
N ARG A 559 23.62 -28.41 -24.82
CA ARG A 559 23.46 -26.98 -24.55
C ARG A 559 22.02 -26.61 -24.93
N GLU A 560 21.26 -26.17 -23.94
CA GLU A 560 19.94 -25.57 -24.16
C GLU A 560 20.15 -24.12 -24.58
N THR A 561 19.37 -23.68 -25.55
CA THR A 561 19.23 -22.25 -25.87
C THR A 561 17.80 -21.85 -25.63
N SER A 562 17.61 -20.75 -24.93
CA SER A 562 16.28 -20.25 -24.64
C SER A 562 15.76 -19.34 -25.75
N TYR A 563 14.48 -19.51 -26.09
CA TYR A 563 13.78 -18.77 -27.14
C TYR A 563 12.64 -17.98 -26.50
N LEU A 564 12.37 -16.79 -27.03
CA LEU A 564 11.15 -16.05 -26.72
C LEU A 564 10.14 -16.26 -27.83
N MET A 565 8.92 -16.62 -27.45
CA MET A 565 7.79 -16.80 -28.35
C MET A 565 6.65 -15.90 -27.88
N LEU A 566 6.20 -15.01 -28.77
CA LEU A 566 4.97 -14.26 -28.58
C LEU A 566 3.83 -15.04 -29.23
N LEU A 567 2.82 -15.39 -28.45
CA LEU A 567 1.73 -16.27 -28.82
C LEU A 567 0.38 -15.55 -28.68
N SER A 568 -0.57 -15.85 -29.56
CA SER A 568 -1.98 -15.54 -29.29
C SER A 568 -2.54 -16.45 -28.19
N LEU A 569 -3.71 -16.11 -27.62
CA LEU A 569 -4.40 -16.99 -26.64
C LEU A 569 -4.75 -18.37 -27.21
N GLN A 570 -4.93 -18.47 -28.52
CA GLN A 570 -5.16 -19.75 -29.21
C GLN A 570 -3.85 -20.52 -29.47
N GLY A 571 -2.70 -20.04 -28.96
CA GLY A 571 -1.40 -20.68 -29.13
C GLY A 571 -0.74 -20.45 -30.49
N LYS A 572 -1.24 -19.51 -31.30
CA LYS A 572 -0.61 -19.19 -32.58
C LYS A 572 0.66 -18.37 -32.31
N VAL A 573 1.82 -18.83 -32.79
CA VAL A 573 3.05 -18.05 -32.78
C VAL A 573 2.88 -16.82 -33.66
N LEU A 574 2.97 -15.64 -33.03
CA LEU A 574 2.90 -14.33 -33.67
C LEU A 574 4.30 -13.86 -34.05
N GLU A 575 5.24 -13.98 -33.11
CA GLU A 575 6.64 -13.62 -33.28
C GLU A 575 7.55 -14.56 -32.48
N GLU A 576 8.78 -14.73 -32.94
CA GLU A 576 9.82 -15.50 -32.26
C GLU A 576 11.16 -14.78 -32.31
N ALA A 577 11.90 -14.83 -31.21
CA ALA A 577 13.27 -14.31 -31.11
C ALA A 577 14.19 -15.41 -30.59
N GLN A 578 15.09 -15.89 -31.47
CA GLN A 578 16.08 -16.93 -31.15
C GLN A 578 17.37 -16.35 -30.58
N HIS A 579 17.69 -15.11 -30.98
CA HIS A 579 18.85 -14.36 -30.52
C HIS A 579 18.39 -12.94 -30.19
N ILE A 580 18.43 -12.60 -28.91
CA ILE A 580 18.50 -11.19 -28.51
C ILE A 580 19.95 -10.80 -28.82
N ASP A 581 20.19 -9.65 -29.47
CA ASP A 581 21.51 -9.21 -30.01
C ASP A 581 22.66 -9.10 -28.99
N THR A 582 22.48 -9.61 -27.78
CA THR A 582 23.50 -9.82 -26.77
C THR A 582 23.91 -11.29 -26.78
N ASP A 583 25.12 -11.60 -27.25
CA ASP A 583 25.72 -12.96 -27.28
C ASP A 583 25.71 -13.69 -25.91
N THR A 584 25.32 -13.00 -24.84
CA THR A 584 25.34 -13.46 -23.45
C THR A 584 23.97 -13.79 -22.85
N LEU A 585 22.86 -13.38 -23.46
CA LEU A 585 21.54 -13.52 -22.80
C LEU A 585 20.85 -14.83 -23.18
N SER A 586 20.77 -15.76 -22.24
CA SER A 586 19.92 -16.96 -22.35
C SER A 586 18.65 -16.73 -21.54
N PRO A 587 17.57 -16.21 -22.13
CA PRO A 587 16.40 -15.81 -21.37
C PRO A 587 15.85 -16.97 -20.52
N ASN A 588 15.52 -16.73 -19.27
CA ASN A 588 14.96 -17.77 -18.39
C ASN A 588 13.66 -17.31 -17.76
N CYS A 589 13.60 -16.03 -17.37
CA CYS A 589 12.37 -15.41 -16.89
C CYS A 589 11.97 -14.27 -17.81
N VAL A 590 10.66 -14.03 -17.85
CA VAL A 590 10.07 -12.96 -18.63
C VAL A 590 9.00 -12.25 -17.80
N ALA A 591 8.97 -10.93 -17.89
CA ALA A 591 7.95 -10.09 -17.28
C ALA A 591 7.53 -9.01 -18.26
N VAL A 592 6.30 -8.53 -18.15
CA VAL A 592 5.79 -7.40 -18.93
C VAL A 592 5.43 -6.29 -17.95
N SER A 593 5.95 -5.09 -18.18
CA SER A 593 5.63 -3.92 -17.35
C SER A 593 4.25 -3.35 -17.67
N ASP A 594 3.77 -2.45 -16.81
CA ASP A 594 2.55 -1.68 -17.09
C ASP A 594 2.68 -0.78 -18.33
N SER A 595 3.88 -0.40 -18.75
CA SER A 595 4.09 0.30 -20.02
C SER A 595 4.02 -0.62 -21.24
N GLY A 596 3.94 -1.93 -21.04
CA GLY A 596 3.99 -2.95 -22.10
C GLY A 596 5.42 -3.28 -22.56
N GLU A 597 6.44 -2.86 -21.79
CA GLU A 597 7.83 -3.22 -22.05
C GLU A 597 8.09 -4.65 -21.60
N ILE A 598 8.85 -5.39 -22.40
CA ILE A 598 9.14 -6.79 -22.15
C ILE A 598 10.51 -6.88 -21.49
N CYS A 599 10.54 -7.28 -20.22
CA CYS A 599 11.75 -7.47 -19.46
C CYS A 599 12.12 -8.95 -19.45
N VAL A 600 13.37 -9.24 -19.78
CA VAL A 600 13.86 -10.61 -19.92
C VAL A 600 15.19 -10.72 -19.19
N CYS A 601 15.35 -11.73 -18.34
CA CYS A 601 16.59 -11.96 -17.62
C CYS A 601 17.20 -13.34 -17.91
N ASP A 602 18.52 -13.42 -17.79
CA ASP A 602 19.27 -14.66 -17.87
C ASP A 602 19.06 -15.53 -16.59
N PRO A 603 19.49 -16.81 -16.57
CA PRO A 603 19.22 -17.71 -15.45
C PRO A 603 19.89 -17.27 -14.14
N ASN A 604 20.94 -16.46 -14.24
CA ASN A 604 21.69 -15.94 -13.09
C ASN A 604 21.16 -14.58 -12.61
N ASN A 605 20.12 -14.03 -13.24
CA ASN A 605 19.63 -12.66 -13.01
C ASN A 605 20.75 -11.59 -13.09
N SER A 606 21.81 -11.88 -13.84
CA SER A 606 22.99 -11.04 -13.99
C SER A 606 22.79 -9.95 -15.04
N THR A 607 21.91 -10.20 -16.01
CA THR A 607 21.59 -9.29 -17.10
C THR A 607 20.09 -9.22 -17.34
N ILE A 608 19.58 -8.00 -17.51
CA ILE A 608 18.19 -7.72 -17.87
C ILE A 608 18.20 -7.01 -19.22
N ALA A 609 17.52 -7.58 -20.20
CA ALA A 609 17.23 -6.95 -21.48
C ALA A 609 15.80 -6.42 -21.48
N ILE A 610 15.62 -5.20 -22.01
CA ILE A 610 14.30 -4.61 -22.25
C ILE A 610 14.04 -4.70 -23.75
N LEU A 611 12.96 -5.36 -24.12
CA LEU A 611 12.53 -5.56 -25.49
C LEU A 611 11.29 -4.71 -25.79
N ASP A 612 11.17 -4.28 -27.04
CA ASP A 612 9.96 -3.70 -27.58
C ASP A 612 8.89 -4.77 -27.87
N SER A 613 7.70 -4.34 -28.31
CA SER A 613 6.61 -5.25 -28.68
C SER A 613 6.93 -6.19 -29.83
N LYS A 614 8.04 -5.97 -30.55
CA LYS A 614 8.54 -6.79 -31.65
C LYS A 614 9.69 -7.72 -31.23
N LEU A 615 9.88 -7.89 -29.92
CA LEU A 615 10.96 -8.65 -29.30
C LEU A 615 12.38 -8.15 -29.68
N LYS A 616 12.51 -6.88 -30.07
CA LYS A 616 13.80 -6.26 -30.37
C LYS A 616 14.33 -5.51 -29.17
N LEU A 617 15.65 -5.50 -28.99
CA LEU A 617 16.29 -4.73 -27.93
C LEU A 617 15.92 -3.25 -28.07
N LYS A 618 15.39 -2.68 -26.98
CA LYS A 618 15.04 -1.27 -26.92
C LYS A 618 16.30 -0.47 -26.58
N GLU A 619 16.69 0.45 -27.46
CA GLU A 619 17.84 1.36 -27.29
C GLU A 619 17.65 2.36 -26.12
#